data_AF-A0A927YNP0-F1
#
_entry.id   AF-A0A927YNP0-F1
#
_cell.length_a   1.000
_cell.length_b   1.000
_cell.length_c   1.000
_cell.angle_alpha   90.00
_cell.angle_beta   90.00
_cell.angle_gamma   90.00
#
_symmetry.space_group_name_H-M   'P 1'
#
loop_
_entity.id
_entity.type
_entity.pdbx_description
1 polymer ?
#
loop_
_entity_poly.entity_id
_entity_poly.type
_entity_poly.pdbx_seq_one_letter_code
_entity_poly.pdbx_strand_id
1 'polypeptide(L)'
;MKLTDLTVTTEPDEYIEDGIKYIPIAPYALDDADEIQIYLPGKPVDDFSDDLKMWLSIDYQDQQDTLEHLALVNVTDDLGICSYERMSDKEEAQSLYDGAKQSYDAYSEELVNAVTTAEMTEITSAQANAVDGVLNSLWILVKYNTDDATYEKVLAEQRQWIADKEETLDQFSPEVNGSMWAVDYNEEWARLTLDRCEELLNYIQ
;
A
#
# COMPACT_ATOMS: atom_id res chain seq x y z
N MET A 1 2.96 -36.01 -0.18
CA MET A 1 1.88 -35.57 0.74
C MET A 1 0.64 -35.38 -0.11
N LYS A 2 -0.55 -35.83 0.33
CA LYS A 2 -1.81 -35.59 -0.38
C LYS A 2 -2.68 -34.71 0.52
N LEU A 3 -2.86 -33.46 0.14
CA LEU A 3 -3.87 -32.59 0.76
C LEU A 3 -5.24 -33.21 0.43
N THR A 4 -6.06 -33.46 1.45
CA THR A 4 -7.34 -34.17 1.29
C THR A 4 -8.52 -33.22 1.21
N ASP A 5 -8.35 -31.99 1.72
CA ASP A 5 -9.33 -30.92 1.67
C ASP A 5 -8.60 -29.57 1.84
N LEU A 6 -9.11 -28.52 1.21
CA LEU A 6 -8.66 -27.13 1.36
C LEU A 6 -9.93 -26.27 1.51
N THR A 7 -10.12 -25.70 2.69
CA THR A 7 -11.31 -24.88 2.98
C THR A 7 -10.90 -23.42 3.12
N VAL A 8 -11.49 -22.55 2.30
CA VAL A 8 -11.44 -21.11 2.51
C VAL A 8 -12.35 -20.78 3.68
N THR A 9 -11.79 -20.21 4.76
CA THR A 9 -12.53 -19.98 6.03
C THR A 9 -13.22 -18.61 6.10
N THR A 10 -12.95 -17.75 5.13
CA THR A 10 -13.60 -16.45 4.96
C THR A 10 -14.67 -16.58 3.87
N GLU A 11 -15.94 -16.64 4.26
CA GLU A 11 -17.06 -16.60 3.32
C GLU A 11 -17.22 -15.18 2.73
N PRO A 12 -17.50 -15.05 1.42
CA PRO A 12 -17.42 -13.80 0.66
C PRO A 12 -18.70 -12.96 0.75
N ASP A 13 -19.29 -12.83 1.93
CA ASP A 13 -20.42 -11.92 2.08
C ASP A 13 -19.92 -10.47 2.06
N GLU A 14 -20.59 -9.62 1.29
CA GLU A 14 -20.36 -8.18 1.39
C GLU A 14 -20.65 -7.73 2.83
N TYR A 15 -19.74 -6.97 3.43
CA TYR A 15 -19.93 -6.43 4.77
C TYR A 15 -19.56 -4.96 4.84
N ILE A 16 -20.13 -4.28 5.84
CA ILE A 16 -19.74 -2.92 6.19
C ILE A 16 -18.99 -3.01 7.51
N GLU A 17 -17.73 -2.61 7.49
CA GLU A 17 -16.88 -2.44 8.66
C GLU A 17 -16.27 -1.04 8.61
N ASP A 18 -16.30 -0.31 9.72
CA ASP A 18 -15.81 1.07 9.81
C ASP A 18 -16.42 2.08 8.83
N GLY A 19 -17.64 1.82 8.36
CA GLY A 19 -18.29 2.65 7.35
C GLY A 19 -17.74 2.45 5.93
N ILE A 20 -16.83 1.49 5.74
CA ILE A 20 -16.32 1.05 4.43
C ILE A 20 -17.07 -0.21 4.02
N LYS A 21 -17.54 -0.25 2.76
CA LYS A 21 -18.14 -1.45 2.17
C LYS A 21 -17.04 -2.33 1.59
N TYR A 22 -16.86 -3.52 2.14
CA TYR A 22 -15.96 -4.54 1.62
C TYR A 22 -16.74 -5.51 0.72
N ILE A 23 -16.20 -5.76 -0.47
CA ILE A 23 -16.72 -6.71 -1.45
C ILE A 23 -15.62 -7.75 -1.70
N PRO A 24 -15.53 -8.81 -0.88
CA PRO A 24 -14.49 -9.83 -1.03
C PRO A 24 -14.69 -10.60 -2.34
N ILE A 25 -13.58 -10.87 -3.03
CA ILE A 25 -13.54 -11.79 -4.16
C ILE A 25 -12.74 -13.03 -3.76
N ALA A 26 -13.01 -14.16 -4.41
CA ALA A 26 -12.21 -15.36 -4.24
C ALA A 26 -10.73 -15.06 -4.60
N PRO A 27 -9.75 -15.59 -3.84
CA PRO A 27 -8.35 -15.46 -4.23
C PRO A 27 -8.12 -16.07 -5.60
N TYR A 28 -7.50 -15.33 -6.52
CA TYR A 28 -7.28 -15.77 -7.91
C TYR A 28 -6.68 -17.19 -8.03
N ALA A 29 -5.67 -17.51 -7.20
CA ALA A 29 -5.04 -18.83 -7.20
C ALA A 29 -5.94 -19.98 -6.67
N LEU A 30 -7.13 -19.68 -6.13
CA LEU A 30 -8.09 -20.65 -5.59
C LEU A 30 -9.48 -20.55 -6.26
N ASP A 31 -9.68 -19.58 -7.15
CA ASP A 31 -10.94 -19.35 -7.84
C ASP A 31 -11.16 -20.44 -8.90
N ASP A 32 -12.33 -21.10 -8.87
CA ASP A 32 -12.71 -22.24 -9.72
C ASP A 32 -11.61 -23.32 -9.90
N ALA A 33 -10.73 -23.50 -8.89
CA ALA A 33 -9.58 -24.37 -8.99
C ALA A 33 -9.93 -25.85 -8.71
N ASP A 34 -9.91 -26.68 -9.75
CA ASP A 34 -10.09 -28.14 -9.65
C ASP A 34 -8.84 -28.85 -9.05
N GLU A 35 -7.64 -28.34 -9.35
CA GLU A 35 -6.37 -28.88 -8.88
C GLU A 35 -5.42 -27.75 -8.46
N ILE A 36 -4.88 -27.85 -7.24
CA ILE A 36 -3.84 -26.94 -6.72
C ILE A 36 -2.52 -27.72 -6.57
N GLN A 37 -1.46 -27.20 -7.18
CA GLN A 37 -0.10 -27.66 -6.96
C GLN A 37 0.58 -26.86 -5.86
N ILE A 38 1.28 -27.57 -4.98
CA ILE A 38 2.07 -26.98 -3.89
C ILE A 38 3.55 -27.15 -4.24
N TYR A 39 4.23 -26.04 -4.49
CA TYR A 39 5.67 -26.00 -4.69
C TYR A 39 6.38 -25.64 -3.39
N LEU A 40 7.40 -26.42 -3.05
CA LEU A 40 8.25 -26.16 -1.90
C LEU A 40 9.47 -25.31 -2.32
N PRO A 41 10.09 -24.59 -1.37
CA PRO A 41 11.36 -23.91 -1.61
C PRO A 41 12.41 -24.83 -2.25
N GLY A 42 13.19 -24.31 -3.19
CA GLY A 42 14.22 -25.02 -3.94
C GLY A 42 13.76 -25.60 -5.29
N LYS A 43 12.48 -25.44 -5.66
CA LYS A 43 11.97 -25.78 -7.00
C LYS A 43 12.64 -24.87 -8.05
N PRO A 44 13.21 -25.40 -9.15
CA PRO A 44 13.82 -24.56 -10.20
C PRO A 44 12.81 -23.60 -10.83
N VAL A 45 13.20 -22.34 -11.02
CA VAL A 45 12.35 -21.29 -11.60
C VAL A 45 12.06 -21.56 -13.08
N ASP A 46 12.99 -22.20 -13.79
CA ASP A 46 12.83 -22.59 -15.20
C ASP A 46 11.66 -23.58 -15.45
N ASP A 47 11.15 -24.21 -14.39
CA ASP A 47 9.99 -25.09 -14.47
C ASP A 47 8.65 -24.33 -14.50
N PHE A 48 8.64 -23.00 -14.27
CA PHE A 48 7.44 -22.16 -14.27
C PHE A 48 7.25 -21.43 -15.60
N SER A 49 5.98 -21.22 -15.98
CA SER A 49 5.61 -20.30 -17.06
C SER A 49 5.94 -18.85 -16.69
N ASP A 50 6.01 -17.96 -17.68
CA ASP A 50 6.26 -16.54 -17.41
C ASP A 50 5.09 -15.90 -16.65
N ASP A 51 3.84 -16.34 -16.89
CA ASP A 51 2.68 -15.88 -16.14
C ASP A 51 2.79 -16.27 -14.65
N LEU A 52 3.21 -17.50 -14.36
CA LEU A 52 3.46 -17.91 -12.98
C LEU A 52 4.62 -17.16 -12.34
N LYS A 53 5.69 -16.84 -13.08
CA LYS A 53 6.80 -16.05 -12.53
C LYS A 53 6.33 -14.66 -12.11
N MET A 54 5.45 -14.03 -12.88
CA MET A 54 4.82 -12.77 -12.49
C MET A 54 3.96 -12.94 -11.23
N TRP A 55 3.05 -13.93 -11.20
CA TRP A 55 2.16 -14.18 -10.04
C TRP A 55 2.91 -14.51 -8.75
N LEU A 56 3.97 -15.31 -8.85
CA LEU A 56 4.81 -15.68 -7.72
C LEU A 56 5.84 -14.60 -7.36
N SER A 57 5.76 -13.44 -8.01
CA SER A 57 6.65 -12.29 -7.85
C SER A 57 8.13 -12.61 -8.10
N ILE A 58 8.41 -13.64 -8.90
CA ILE A 58 9.77 -14.07 -9.22
C ILE A 58 10.47 -13.01 -10.09
N ASP A 59 9.75 -12.43 -11.05
CA ASP A 59 10.30 -11.43 -11.98
C ASP A 59 10.63 -10.08 -11.31
N TYR A 60 10.12 -9.85 -10.09
CA TYR A 60 10.39 -8.64 -9.31
C TYR A 60 11.54 -8.80 -8.32
N GLN A 61 12.12 -10.00 -8.23
CA GLN A 61 13.25 -10.31 -7.35
C GLN A 61 14.57 -10.30 -8.13
N ASP A 62 15.69 -10.20 -7.42
CA ASP A 62 17.00 -10.44 -8.01
C ASP A 62 17.04 -11.83 -8.66
N GLN A 63 17.91 -12.02 -9.65
CA GLN A 63 17.99 -13.26 -10.41
C GLN A 63 18.10 -14.48 -9.47
N GLN A 64 17.04 -15.30 -9.46
CA GLN A 64 16.91 -16.47 -8.61
C GLN A 64 16.72 -17.73 -9.47
N ASP A 65 17.51 -18.75 -9.19
CA ASP A 65 17.45 -20.03 -9.92
C ASP A 65 16.38 -20.97 -9.35
N THR A 66 15.94 -20.73 -8.11
CA THR A 66 14.99 -21.58 -7.39
C THR A 66 14.04 -20.76 -6.54
N LEU A 67 12.80 -21.24 -6.41
CA LEU A 67 11.77 -20.66 -5.55
C LEU A 67 12.23 -20.57 -4.08
N GLU A 68 12.15 -19.39 -3.47
CA GLU A 68 12.55 -19.19 -2.06
C GLU A 68 11.45 -19.57 -1.06
N HIS A 69 10.19 -19.44 -1.47
CA HIS A 69 9.03 -19.58 -0.61
C HIS A 69 8.09 -20.70 -1.07
N LEU A 70 7.14 -21.10 -0.23
CA LEU A 70 6.10 -22.03 -0.65
C LEU A 70 5.19 -21.33 -1.66
N ALA A 71 4.74 -22.03 -2.70
CA ALA A 71 3.75 -21.51 -3.65
C ALA A 71 2.57 -22.47 -3.83
N LEU A 72 1.37 -21.90 -3.97
CA LEU A 72 0.15 -22.58 -4.41
C LEU A 72 -0.17 -22.10 -5.82
N VAL A 73 -0.42 -23.05 -6.72
CA VAL A 73 -0.68 -22.76 -8.14
C VAL A 73 -1.97 -23.45 -8.56
N ASN A 74 -2.91 -22.65 -9.10
CA ASN A 74 -4.06 -23.15 -9.85
C ASN A 74 -3.56 -23.71 -11.19
N VAL A 75 -3.68 -25.02 -11.37
CA VAL A 75 -3.21 -25.72 -12.57
C VAL A 75 -4.06 -25.35 -13.80
N THR A 76 -5.32 -24.98 -13.61
CA THR A 76 -6.25 -24.68 -14.70
C THR A 76 -5.94 -23.34 -15.36
N ASP A 77 -5.74 -22.30 -14.54
CA ASP A 77 -5.64 -20.91 -14.99
C ASP A 77 -4.25 -20.30 -14.88
N ASP A 78 -3.26 -21.07 -14.42
CA ASP A 78 -1.86 -20.64 -14.27
C ASP A 78 -1.71 -19.43 -13.32
N LEU A 79 -2.52 -19.43 -12.26
CA LEU A 79 -2.57 -18.38 -11.24
C LEU A 79 -1.84 -18.86 -9.98
N GLY A 80 -0.96 -18.01 -9.46
CA GLY A 80 -0.09 -18.34 -8.33
C GLY A 80 -0.29 -17.46 -7.11
N ILE A 81 -0.04 -18.01 -5.93
CA ILE A 81 0.20 -17.27 -4.69
C ILE A 81 1.42 -17.87 -4.00
N CYS A 82 2.35 -17.03 -3.57
CA CYS A 82 3.50 -17.44 -2.77
C CYS A 82 3.33 -16.99 -1.31
N SER A 83 3.83 -17.81 -0.38
CA SER A 83 4.04 -17.35 0.98
C SER A 83 5.15 -16.31 1.00
N TYR A 84 5.15 -15.45 1.99
CA TYR A 84 6.28 -14.56 2.28
C TYR A 84 6.50 -14.56 3.79
N GLU A 85 7.73 -14.24 4.21
CA GLU A 85 7.97 -13.94 5.61
C GLU A 85 7.39 -12.55 5.90
N ARG A 86 6.35 -12.50 6.73
CA ARG A 86 5.76 -11.23 7.13
C ARG A 86 6.76 -10.49 8.00
N MET A 87 7.15 -9.30 7.56
CA MET A 87 7.95 -8.39 8.36
C MET A 87 7.20 -7.97 9.63
N SER A 88 7.91 -7.51 10.67
CA SER A 88 7.23 -6.95 11.84
C SER A 88 6.41 -5.73 11.44
N ASP A 89 5.33 -5.45 12.18
CA ASP A 89 4.46 -4.29 11.86
C ASP A 89 5.27 -2.98 11.82
N LYS A 90 6.29 -2.88 12.66
CA LYS A 90 7.24 -1.77 12.67
C LYS A 90 8.11 -1.69 11.42
N GLU A 91 8.65 -2.81 10.95
CA GLU A 91 9.42 -2.85 9.70
C GLU A 91 8.52 -2.53 8.50
N GLU A 92 7.28 -3.01 8.49
CA GLU A 92 6.26 -2.68 7.48
C GLU A 92 5.97 -1.19 7.44
N ALA A 93 5.70 -0.60 8.60
CA ALA A 93 5.43 0.82 8.73
C ALA A 93 6.62 1.66 8.27
N GLN A 94 7.84 1.29 8.67
CA GLN A 94 9.04 2.00 8.24
C GLN A 94 9.24 1.88 6.73
N SER A 95 9.07 0.69 6.14
CA SER A 95 9.19 0.48 4.70
C SER A 95 8.17 1.30 3.91
N LEU A 96 6.93 1.38 4.40
CA LEU A 96 5.88 2.21 3.80
C LEU A 96 6.25 3.69 3.84
N TYR A 97 6.69 4.21 4.99
CA TYR A 97 7.13 5.60 5.13
C TYR A 97 8.35 5.92 4.26
N ASP A 98 9.35 5.04 4.24
CA ASP A 98 10.55 5.24 3.42
C ASP A 98 10.20 5.30 1.93
N GLY A 99 9.25 4.46 1.47
CA GLY A 99 8.72 4.50 0.11
C GLY A 99 7.94 5.80 -0.20
N ALA A 100 7.13 6.28 0.75
CA ALA A 100 6.45 7.58 0.62
C ALA A 100 7.45 8.72 0.54
N LYS A 101 8.47 8.72 1.40
CA LYS A 101 9.52 9.73 1.44
C LYS A 101 10.34 9.74 0.15
N GLN A 102 10.73 8.57 -0.34
CA GLN A 102 11.42 8.44 -1.61
C GLN A 102 10.59 8.99 -2.78
N SER A 103 9.30 8.66 -2.82
CA SER A 103 8.39 9.17 -3.85
C SER A 103 8.21 10.69 -3.74
N TYR A 104 8.05 11.19 -2.52
CA TYR A 104 7.97 12.62 -2.22
C TYR A 104 9.22 13.37 -2.71
N ASP A 105 10.41 12.87 -2.38
CA ASP A 105 11.68 13.47 -2.79
C ASP A 105 11.85 13.41 -4.32
N ALA A 106 11.48 12.30 -4.96
CA ALA A 106 11.55 12.15 -6.41
C ALA A 106 10.65 13.16 -7.16
N TYR A 107 9.41 13.35 -6.71
CA TYR A 107 8.53 14.37 -7.29
C TYR A 107 9.02 15.80 -7.00
N SER A 108 9.65 16.03 -5.85
CA SER A 108 10.27 17.32 -5.54
C SER A 108 11.42 17.64 -6.49
N GLU A 109 12.23 16.64 -6.84
CA GLU A 109 13.29 16.78 -7.85
C GLU A 109 12.73 17.00 -9.26
N GLU A 110 11.64 16.31 -9.62
CA GLU A 110 10.95 16.51 -10.90
C GLU A 110 10.37 17.94 -11.01
N LEU A 111 9.76 18.43 -9.94
CA LEU A 111 9.15 19.75 -9.86
C LEU A 111 10.14 20.88 -10.17
N VAL A 112 11.40 20.75 -9.73
CA VAL A 112 12.47 21.72 -10.01
C VAL A 112 12.71 21.92 -11.52
N ASN A 113 12.42 20.90 -12.32
CA ASN A 113 12.62 20.93 -13.78
C ASN A 113 11.35 21.31 -14.56
N ALA A 114 10.21 21.46 -13.90
CA ALA A 114 8.95 21.84 -14.54
C ALA A 114 9.01 23.29 -15.05
N VAL A 115 8.45 23.53 -16.24
CA VAL A 115 8.55 24.84 -16.91
C VAL A 115 7.20 25.55 -16.96
N THR A 116 6.10 24.79 -16.87
CA THR A 116 4.74 25.32 -16.89
C THR A 116 3.99 25.04 -15.60
N THR A 117 3.02 25.91 -15.28
CA THR A 117 2.13 25.72 -14.13
C THR A 117 1.27 24.46 -14.24
N ALA A 118 0.93 24.03 -15.46
CA ALA A 118 0.19 22.79 -15.67
C ALA A 118 1.04 21.58 -15.25
N GLU A 119 2.28 21.50 -15.71
CA GLU A 119 3.24 20.44 -15.31
C GLU A 119 3.46 20.45 -13.79
N MET A 120 3.71 21.63 -13.20
CA MET A 120 3.88 21.75 -11.74
C MET A 120 2.65 21.24 -10.98
N THR A 121 1.45 21.52 -11.47
CA THR A 121 0.20 21.06 -10.83
C THR A 121 0.05 19.55 -10.94
N GLU A 122 0.36 18.96 -12.08
CA GLU A 122 0.33 17.50 -12.28
C GLU A 122 1.32 16.78 -11.37
N ILE A 123 2.57 17.26 -11.29
CA ILE A 123 3.63 16.70 -10.43
C ILE A 123 3.23 16.79 -8.95
N THR A 124 2.84 17.97 -8.48
CA THR A 124 2.48 18.17 -7.07
C THR A 124 1.21 17.41 -6.68
N SER A 125 0.25 17.27 -7.59
CA SER A 125 -0.93 16.43 -7.34
C SER A 125 -0.56 14.96 -7.24
N ALA A 126 0.32 14.45 -8.12
CA ALA A 126 0.80 13.07 -8.04
C ALA A 126 1.56 12.82 -6.73
N GLN A 127 2.41 13.78 -6.32
CA GLN A 127 3.13 13.73 -5.05
C GLN A 127 2.18 13.63 -3.84
N ALA A 128 1.17 14.50 -3.76
CA ALA A 128 0.23 14.52 -2.65
C ALA A 128 -0.58 13.22 -2.57
N ASN A 129 -1.07 12.71 -3.71
CA ASN A 129 -1.79 11.44 -3.77
C ASN A 129 -0.93 10.24 -3.36
N ALA A 130 0.35 10.22 -3.75
CA ALA A 130 1.27 9.14 -3.39
C ALA A 130 1.46 9.04 -1.87
N VAL A 131 1.66 10.18 -1.20
CA VAL A 131 1.82 10.21 0.27
C VAL A 131 0.50 9.92 0.99
N ASP A 132 -0.62 10.44 0.50
CA ASP A 132 -1.95 10.18 1.09
C ASP A 132 -2.34 8.70 1.03
N GLY A 133 -2.00 8.02 -0.07
CA GLY A 133 -2.14 6.56 -0.18
C GLY A 133 -1.40 5.82 0.94
N VAL A 134 -0.18 6.23 1.26
CA VAL A 134 0.62 5.62 2.33
C VAL A 134 0.09 5.96 3.72
N LEU A 135 -0.44 7.17 3.94
CA LEU A 135 -1.08 7.54 5.21
C LEU A 135 -2.20 6.55 5.57
N ASN A 136 -3.01 6.15 4.58
CA ASN A 136 -4.09 5.19 4.77
C ASN A 136 -3.55 3.78 5.12
N SER A 137 -2.46 3.34 4.49
CA SER A 137 -1.81 2.06 4.82
C SER A 137 -1.24 2.07 6.24
N LEU A 138 -0.57 3.15 6.66
CA LEU A 138 -0.05 3.29 8.02
C LEU A 138 -1.18 3.34 9.05
N TRP A 139 -2.30 3.99 8.73
CA TRP A 139 -3.48 4.01 9.59
C TRP A 139 -4.05 2.61 9.85
N ILE A 140 -4.07 1.74 8.84
CA ILE A 140 -4.47 0.33 8.99
C ILE A 140 -3.53 -0.38 9.98
N LEU A 141 -2.20 -0.18 9.84
CA LEU A 141 -1.23 -0.79 10.76
C LEU A 141 -1.41 -0.30 12.19
N VAL A 142 -1.62 1.00 12.40
CA VAL A 142 -1.93 1.56 13.72
C VAL A 142 -3.18 0.93 14.30
N LYS A 143 -4.25 0.83 13.50
CA LYS A 143 -5.53 0.30 13.96
C LYS A 143 -5.43 -1.15 14.44
N TYR A 144 -4.79 -2.01 13.65
CA TYR A 144 -4.82 -3.45 13.91
C TYR A 144 -3.67 -3.96 14.77
N ASN A 145 -2.63 -3.15 15.01
CA ASN A 145 -1.44 -3.55 15.75
C ASN A 145 -1.17 -2.71 17.01
N THR A 146 -2.15 -1.93 17.48
CA THR A 146 -2.08 -1.21 18.77
C THR A 146 -3.21 -1.64 19.70
N ASP A 147 -3.03 -1.44 21.01
CA ASP A 147 -4.09 -1.68 21.98
C ASP A 147 -5.18 -0.58 21.91
N ASP A 148 -6.39 -0.90 22.37
CA ASP A 148 -7.55 0.00 22.32
C ASP A 148 -7.27 1.40 22.92
N ALA A 149 -6.50 1.49 24.00
CA ALA A 149 -6.23 2.79 24.63
C ALA A 149 -5.27 3.63 23.78
N THR A 150 -4.27 3.00 23.16
CA THR A 150 -3.39 3.64 22.19
C THR A 150 -4.15 4.04 20.94
N TYR A 151 -5.02 3.17 20.40
CA TYR A 151 -5.82 3.44 19.22
C TYR A 151 -6.79 4.62 19.41
N GLU A 152 -7.53 4.69 20.51
CA GLU A 152 -8.45 5.79 20.77
C GLU A 152 -7.72 7.14 20.92
N LYS A 153 -6.51 7.12 21.50
CA LYS A 153 -5.65 8.31 21.59
C LYS A 153 -5.24 8.80 20.20
N VAL A 154 -4.67 7.92 19.38
CA VAL A 154 -4.19 8.30 18.04
C VAL A 154 -5.35 8.63 17.09
N LEU A 155 -6.54 8.04 17.28
CA LEU A 155 -7.76 8.42 16.56
C LEU A 155 -8.20 9.86 16.88
N ALA A 156 -8.17 10.27 18.15
CA ALA A 156 -8.47 11.64 18.52
C ALA A 156 -7.46 12.62 17.92
N GLU A 157 -6.17 12.29 17.95
CA GLU A 157 -5.11 13.08 17.32
C GLU A 157 -5.27 13.14 15.80
N GLN A 158 -5.62 12.03 15.14
CA GLN A 158 -5.82 11.97 13.70
C GLN A 158 -6.98 12.87 13.27
N ARG A 159 -8.09 12.88 14.01
CA ARG A 159 -9.24 13.75 13.74
C ARG A 159 -8.89 15.22 13.89
N GLN A 160 -8.14 15.57 14.94
CA GLN A 160 -7.67 16.93 15.13
C GLN A 160 -6.72 17.35 14.01
N TRP A 161 -5.76 16.49 13.66
CA TRP A 161 -4.84 16.73 12.56
C TRP A 161 -5.57 16.94 11.22
N ILE A 162 -6.61 16.16 10.92
CA ILE A 162 -7.44 16.37 9.71
C ILE A 162 -8.05 17.77 9.72
N ALA A 163 -8.67 18.17 10.83
CA ALA A 163 -9.28 19.49 10.95
C ALA A 163 -8.25 20.63 10.80
N ASP A 164 -7.09 20.50 11.44
CA ASP A 164 -6.01 21.49 11.36
C ASP A 164 -5.40 21.56 9.94
N LYS A 165 -5.26 20.40 9.28
CA LYS A 165 -4.83 20.31 7.87
C LYS A 165 -5.83 21.01 6.96
N GLU A 166 -7.11 20.71 7.08
CA GLU A 166 -8.17 21.34 6.28
C GLU A 166 -8.19 22.86 6.49
N GLU A 167 -8.11 23.35 7.73
CA GLU A 167 -8.03 24.78 8.03
C GLU A 167 -6.79 25.45 7.41
N THR A 168 -5.65 24.74 7.38
CA THR A 168 -4.42 25.22 6.74
C THR A 168 -4.58 25.29 5.22
N LEU A 169 -5.14 24.24 4.62
CA LEU A 169 -5.32 24.13 3.17
C LEU A 169 -6.38 25.09 2.61
N ASP A 170 -7.39 25.45 3.41
CA ASP A 170 -8.41 26.45 3.07
C ASP A 170 -7.84 27.87 2.87
N GLN A 171 -6.60 28.12 3.31
CA GLN A 171 -5.93 29.41 3.11
C GLN A 171 -5.44 29.60 1.67
N PHE A 172 -5.29 28.52 0.91
CA PHE A 172 -4.83 28.57 -0.48
C PHE A 172 -6.02 28.79 -1.42
N SER A 173 -5.92 29.83 -2.24
CA SER A 173 -6.99 30.17 -3.19
C SER A 173 -6.44 30.90 -4.41
N PRO A 174 -7.16 30.89 -5.55
CA PRO A 174 -6.79 31.69 -6.72
C PRO A 174 -6.63 33.18 -6.39
N GLU A 175 -7.42 33.72 -5.46
CA GLU A 175 -7.38 35.13 -5.04
C GLU A 175 -6.10 35.48 -4.26
N VAL A 176 -5.56 34.54 -3.47
CA VAL A 176 -4.38 34.75 -2.64
C VAL A 176 -3.10 34.36 -3.39
N ASN A 177 -3.12 33.23 -4.11
CA ASN A 177 -1.95 32.58 -4.69
C ASN A 177 -1.87 32.71 -6.22
N GLY A 178 -2.89 33.32 -6.85
CA GLY A 178 -2.91 33.50 -8.30
C GLY A 178 -2.90 32.17 -9.05
N SER A 179 -2.12 32.07 -10.12
CA SER A 179 -2.04 30.84 -10.92
C SER A 179 -1.37 29.67 -10.18
N MET A 180 -0.66 29.91 -9.08
CA MET A 180 0.10 28.88 -8.34
C MET A 180 -0.69 28.23 -7.22
N TRP A 181 -1.92 28.68 -6.99
CA TRP A 181 -2.75 28.21 -5.87
C TRP A 181 -2.82 26.68 -5.76
N ALA A 182 -2.94 25.97 -6.89
CA ALA A 182 -3.05 24.51 -6.90
C ALA A 182 -1.70 23.84 -6.58
N VAL A 183 -0.60 24.41 -7.05
CA VAL A 183 0.76 23.93 -6.77
C VAL A 183 1.05 24.11 -5.28
N ASP A 184 0.86 25.33 -4.76
CA ASP A 184 1.08 25.67 -3.36
C ASP A 184 0.21 24.82 -2.42
N TYR A 185 -1.08 24.63 -2.76
CA TYR A 185 -2.00 23.76 -2.03
C TYR A 185 -1.52 22.31 -1.99
N ASN A 186 -1.12 21.76 -3.14
CA ASN A 186 -0.73 20.36 -3.25
C ASN A 186 0.60 20.09 -2.52
N GLU A 187 1.58 20.99 -2.61
CA GLU A 187 2.85 20.86 -1.87
C GLU A 187 2.60 20.86 -0.35
N GLU A 188 1.76 21.78 0.15
CA GLU A 188 1.45 21.84 1.57
C GLU A 188 0.64 20.62 2.03
N TRP A 189 -0.29 20.13 1.21
CA TRP A 189 -1.02 18.90 1.49
C TRP A 189 -0.07 17.70 1.57
N ALA A 190 0.84 17.55 0.59
CA ALA A 190 1.82 16.46 0.58
C ALA A 190 2.74 16.52 1.81
N ARG A 191 3.25 17.71 2.15
CA ARG A 191 4.14 17.93 3.30
C ARG A 191 3.46 17.57 4.62
N LEU A 192 2.28 18.15 4.89
CA LEU A 192 1.52 17.87 6.12
C LEU A 192 1.18 16.38 6.25
N THR A 193 0.86 15.73 5.14
CA THR A 193 0.55 14.29 5.10
C THR A 193 1.80 13.45 5.37
N LEU A 194 2.96 13.81 4.81
CA LEU A 194 4.22 13.09 5.05
C LEU A 194 4.67 13.21 6.51
N ASP A 195 4.59 14.41 7.08
CA ASP A 195 4.88 14.66 8.50
C ASP A 195 3.99 13.76 9.38
N ARG A 196 2.70 13.65 9.03
CA ARG A 196 1.79 12.78 9.76
C ARG A 196 2.13 11.30 9.62
N CYS A 197 2.53 10.85 8.44
CA CYS A 197 3.03 9.49 8.23
C CYS A 197 4.21 9.18 9.18
N GLU A 198 5.16 10.11 9.31
CA GLU A 198 6.29 9.97 10.24
C GLU A 198 5.84 9.89 11.70
N GLU A 199 4.89 10.74 12.11
CA GLU A 199 4.32 10.71 13.46
C GLU A 199 3.68 9.36 13.80
N LEU A 200 2.93 8.78 12.85
CA LEU A 200 2.24 7.50 13.05
C LEU A 200 3.19 6.34 13.34
N LEU A 201 4.43 6.38 12.85
CA LEU A 201 5.44 5.35 13.12
C LEU A 201 5.69 5.18 14.62
N ASN A 202 5.53 6.23 15.43
CA ASN A 202 5.76 6.16 16.88
C ASN A 202 4.72 5.32 17.62
N TYR A 203 3.59 5.02 16.98
CA TYR A 203 2.52 4.20 17.55
C TYR A 203 2.68 2.71 17.26
N ILE A 204 3.55 2.34 16.32
CA ILE A 204 3.72 0.96 15.86
C ILE A 204 5.01 0.38 16.50
N GLN A 205 4.87 -0.71 17.26
CA GLN A 205 5.95 -1.28 18.08
C GLN A 205 6.65 -2.46 17.43
#